data_AF-A0A8K0AFD6-F1
#
_entry.id   AF-A0A8K0AFD6-F1
#
_cell.length_a   1.000
_cell.length_b   1.000
_cell.length_c   1.000
_cell.angle_alpha   90.00
_cell.angle_beta   90.00
_cell.angle_gamma   90.00
#
_symmetry.space_group_name_H-M   'P 1'
#
loop_
_entity.id
_entity.type
_entity.pdbx_description
1 polymer ?
#
loop_
_entity_poly.entity_id
_entity_poly.type
_entity_poly.pdbx_seq_one_letter_code
_entity_poly.pdbx_strand_id
1 'polypeptide(L)'
;MRISVDLREPQGFSFLRVPDIRTSDLLTDQSTDELSTAAVSRVSPEHYTVIYAPSEQEQTAMSAEGIMGDFVVQYDVIRQEQIGFIQVYGDYFVHYFAPTGLPVMPKSVIFVIDVSGSMGGDKIRQTKEAMAVILDELRGLDFFNIVTFSDRTTRWRPELQVANQANVKGADTYVNNMIATGGTNINDAIIEASALLDQVLRHDSRASMIVLLTDGQPTIGVTNTNQIIANARDHLAGNPALFCLGFGYDVSFEFLERLALQNGGFARRIYTGTDGELQLTSFFDEVAKPLMIDVNLGYGQGGSSAPQVADVTQTAFSNYFNGSEVVVTVRFPGAPPSNFHVTVTGKGAQDALSLVEDFQLASLAAPEGFVERLWAYLTIKDLLKKERTATEEEQQSRLKERALNMSLEYNFVTPLTSMVVLQNDRQTQSADRASGDDAGLRYYVKTSSYSGASSVRSWPFWLVASAVVLALLPT
;
A
#
# COMPACT_ATOMS: atom_id res chain seq x y z
N MET A 1 3.94 -14.64 -28.68
CA MET A 1 4.02 -13.87 -27.42
C MET A 1 5.10 -14.48 -26.54
N ARG A 2 5.86 -13.68 -25.77
CA ARG A 2 6.82 -14.20 -24.78
C ARG A 2 6.88 -13.28 -23.56
N ILE A 3 6.75 -13.84 -22.37
CA ILE A 3 7.02 -13.18 -21.10
C ILE A 3 8.24 -13.86 -20.46
N SER A 4 9.16 -13.06 -19.93
CA SER A 4 10.34 -13.55 -19.21
C SER A 4 10.48 -12.75 -17.92
N VAL A 5 10.55 -13.44 -16.79
CA VAL A 5 10.75 -12.84 -15.46
C VAL A 5 12.04 -13.42 -14.89
N ASP A 6 12.97 -12.55 -14.51
CA ASP A 6 14.23 -12.90 -13.84
C ASP A 6 14.17 -12.35 -12.41
N LEU A 7 14.23 -13.22 -11.41
CA LEU A 7 14.11 -12.87 -10.00
C LEU A 7 15.38 -13.20 -9.26
N ARG A 8 15.92 -12.23 -8.52
CA ARG A 8 17.17 -12.37 -7.76
C ARG A 8 16.97 -11.84 -6.35
N GLU A 9 17.09 -12.72 -5.37
CA GLU A 9 16.85 -12.41 -3.96
C GLU A 9 17.99 -12.95 -3.11
N PRO A 10 18.85 -12.11 -2.49
CA PRO A 10 19.99 -12.57 -1.70
C PRO A 10 19.59 -13.42 -0.49
N GLN A 11 18.39 -13.21 0.04
CA GLN A 11 17.82 -14.04 1.12
C GLN A 11 17.40 -15.44 0.63
N GLY A 12 17.33 -15.66 -0.68
CA GLY A 12 16.70 -16.82 -1.28
C GLY A 12 15.17 -16.78 -1.20
N PHE A 13 14.54 -17.74 -1.88
CA PHE A 13 13.08 -17.83 -2.02
C PHE A 13 12.50 -18.84 -1.03
N SER A 14 11.45 -18.45 -0.30
CA SER A 14 10.66 -19.38 0.51
C SER A 14 9.67 -20.17 -0.33
N PHE A 15 9.04 -19.51 -1.31
CA PHE A 15 8.26 -20.13 -2.38
C PHE A 15 8.28 -19.28 -3.64
N LEU A 16 7.94 -19.89 -4.78
CA LEU A 16 7.58 -19.20 -6.02
C LEU A 16 6.49 -20.02 -6.72
N ARG A 17 5.45 -19.34 -7.22
CA ARG A 17 4.32 -19.93 -7.93
C ARG A 17 3.93 -19.03 -9.11
N VAL A 18 3.39 -19.65 -10.14
CA VAL A 18 2.82 -18.96 -11.31
C VAL A 18 1.39 -19.48 -11.46
N PRO A 19 0.40 -18.80 -10.86
CA PRO A 19 -1.00 -19.17 -11.03
C PRO A 19 -1.43 -19.11 -12.50
N ASP A 20 -2.52 -19.80 -12.82
CA ASP A 20 -3.18 -19.70 -14.12
C ASP A 20 -3.50 -18.25 -14.51
N ILE A 21 -3.60 -18.00 -15.81
CA ILE A 21 -3.88 -16.65 -16.32
C ILE A 21 -5.23 -16.18 -15.80
N ARG A 22 -5.21 -15.07 -15.07
CA ARG A 22 -6.41 -14.49 -14.50
C ARG A 22 -7.22 -13.82 -15.60
N THR A 23 -8.33 -14.43 -15.97
CA THR A 23 -9.24 -13.94 -17.02
C THR A 23 -10.46 -13.21 -16.47
N SER A 24 -10.71 -13.29 -15.15
CA SER A 24 -11.81 -12.56 -14.51
C SER A 24 -11.42 -11.10 -14.27
N ASP A 25 -12.35 -10.18 -14.46
CA ASP A 25 -12.20 -8.76 -14.07
C ASP A 25 -12.16 -8.54 -12.55
N LEU A 26 -12.29 -9.61 -11.75
CA LEU A 26 -12.20 -9.56 -10.30
C LEU A 26 -10.76 -9.18 -9.90
N LEU A 27 -10.64 -8.18 -9.02
CA LEU A 27 -9.35 -7.71 -8.52
C LEU A 27 -8.67 -8.72 -7.59
N THR A 28 -9.44 -9.69 -7.07
CA THR A 28 -9.01 -10.78 -6.19
C THR A 28 -9.18 -12.12 -6.89
N ASP A 29 -8.11 -12.91 -6.98
CA ASP A 29 -8.12 -14.26 -7.54
C ASP A 29 -7.92 -15.30 -6.44
N GLN A 30 -8.72 -16.38 -6.49
CA GLN A 30 -8.63 -17.52 -5.55
C GLN A 30 -8.15 -18.80 -6.24
N SER A 31 -7.82 -18.75 -7.54
CA SER A 31 -7.28 -19.93 -8.22
C SER A 31 -5.96 -20.37 -7.60
N THR A 32 -5.89 -21.65 -7.23
CA THR A 32 -4.66 -22.30 -6.78
C THR A 32 -3.97 -23.09 -7.89
N ASP A 33 -4.56 -23.12 -9.08
CA ASP A 33 -4.06 -23.87 -10.22
C ASP A 33 -2.82 -23.16 -10.80
N GLU A 34 -1.78 -23.94 -11.08
CA GLU A 34 -0.53 -23.42 -11.65
C GLU A 34 -0.56 -23.48 -13.17
N LEU A 35 -0.05 -22.42 -13.81
CA LEU A 35 -0.01 -22.28 -15.25
C LEU A 35 0.96 -23.29 -15.86
N SER A 36 0.43 -24.40 -16.38
CA SER A 36 1.22 -25.52 -16.89
C SER A 36 2.12 -25.16 -18.09
N THR A 37 1.79 -24.08 -18.79
CA THR A 37 2.52 -23.56 -19.96
C THR A 37 3.63 -22.58 -19.59
N ALA A 38 3.77 -22.21 -18.31
CA ALA A 38 4.90 -21.42 -17.82
C ALA A 38 6.03 -22.35 -17.35
N ALA A 39 7.22 -22.15 -17.93
CA ALA A 39 8.44 -22.85 -17.50
C ALA A 39 9.09 -22.08 -16.34
N VAL A 40 9.06 -22.68 -15.14
CA VAL A 40 9.73 -22.17 -13.94
C VAL A 40 11.05 -22.90 -13.73
N SER A 41 12.16 -22.16 -13.71
CA SER A 41 13.51 -22.71 -13.52
C SER A 41 14.22 -22.04 -12.35
N ARG A 42 14.66 -22.85 -11.37
CA ARG A 42 15.54 -22.40 -10.29
C ARG A 42 16.99 -22.49 -10.76
N VAL A 43 17.62 -21.36 -11.05
CA VAL A 43 19.02 -21.29 -11.51
C VAL A 43 19.99 -21.44 -10.34
N SER A 44 19.66 -20.85 -9.18
CA SER A 44 20.41 -20.99 -7.93
C SER A 44 19.45 -20.83 -6.73
N PRO A 45 19.90 -20.98 -5.47
CA PRO A 45 19.08 -20.70 -4.30
C PRO A 45 18.46 -19.29 -4.27
N GLU A 46 19.17 -18.32 -4.87
CA GLU A 46 18.89 -16.88 -4.91
C GLU A 46 18.42 -16.39 -6.28
N HIS A 47 18.24 -17.27 -7.27
CA HIS A 47 17.92 -16.89 -8.65
C HIS A 47 16.88 -17.82 -9.29
N TYR A 48 15.76 -17.25 -9.71
CA TYR A 48 14.73 -17.91 -10.53
C TYR A 48 14.55 -17.23 -11.88
N THR A 49 14.18 -18.03 -12.87
CA THR A 49 13.69 -17.55 -14.17
C THR A 49 12.34 -18.18 -14.46
N VAL A 50 11.37 -17.36 -14.86
CA VAL A 50 10.05 -17.80 -15.33
C VAL A 50 9.91 -17.40 -16.79
N ILE A 51 9.59 -18.36 -17.66
CA ILE A 51 9.38 -18.12 -19.09
C ILE A 51 8.00 -18.62 -19.47
N TYR A 52 7.17 -17.72 -19.99
CA TYR A 52 5.89 -18.06 -20.61
C TYR A 52 5.95 -17.74 -22.09
N ALA A 53 5.86 -18.77 -22.93
CA ALA A 53 6.01 -18.67 -24.38
C ALA A 53 5.05 -19.65 -25.09
N PRO A 54 3.73 -19.42 -25.00
CA PRO A 54 2.75 -20.32 -25.58
C PRO A 54 2.86 -20.34 -27.10
N SER A 55 2.73 -21.52 -27.69
CA SER A 55 2.59 -21.73 -29.13
C SER A 55 1.29 -21.11 -29.66
N GLU A 56 1.18 -20.92 -30.98
CA GLU A 56 -0.05 -20.43 -31.60
C GLU A 56 -1.24 -21.37 -31.34
N GLN A 57 -0.99 -22.69 -31.27
CA GLN A 57 -2.01 -23.68 -30.95
C GLN A 57 -2.53 -23.52 -29.51
N GLU A 58 -1.63 -23.35 -28.54
CA GLU A 58 -2.00 -23.10 -27.14
C GLU A 58 -2.74 -21.76 -26.97
N GLN A 59 -2.29 -20.71 -27.67
CA GLN A 59 -2.98 -19.41 -27.67
C GLN A 59 -4.41 -19.54 -28.21
N THR A 60 -4.58 -20.25 -29.35
CA THR A 60 -5.90 -20.45 -29.98
C THR A 60 -6.81 -21.35 -29.13
N ALA A 61 -6.24 -22.32 -28.41
CA ALA A 61 -6.98 -23.18 -27.49
C ALA A 61 -7.53 -22.41 -26.28
N MET A 62 -6.82 -21.37 -25.82
CA MET A 62 -7.30 -20.48 -24.76
C MET A 62 -8.38 -19.51 -25.26
N SER A 63 -8.18 -18.91 -26.44
CA SER A 63 -9.13 -17.99 -27.05
C SER A 63 -8.84 -17.79 -28.53
N ALA A 64 -9.90 -17.79 -29.35
CA ALA A 64 -9.81 -17.54 -30.78
C ALA A 64 -9.38 -16.09 -31.12
N GLU A 65 -9.56 -15.14 -30.19
CA GLU A 65 -9.18 -13.73 -30.35
C GLU A 65 -7.84 -13.39 -29.67
N GLY A 66 -7.18 -14.39 -29.07
CA GLY A 66 -5.95 -14.21 -28.29
C GLY A 66 -6.19 -14.16 -26.78
N ILE A 67 -5.09 -14.14 -26.02
CA ILE A 67 -5.09 -14.25 -24.57
C ILE A 67 -5.25 -12.85 -23.95
N MET A 68 -6.35 -12.64 -23.22
CA MET A 68 -6.56 -11.45 -22.39
C MET A 68 -6.65 -11.89 -20.92
N GLY A 69 -5.79 -11.33 -20.08
CA GLY A 69 -5.75 -11.64 -18.66
C GLY A 69 -4.44 -11.22 -18.02
N ASP A 70 -4.33 -11.43 -16.71
CA ASP A 70 -3.12 -11.12 -15.96
C ASP A 70 -2.22 -12.35 -15.85
N PHE A 71 -0.95 -12.17 -16.21
CA PHE A 71 0.11 -13.13 -15.92
C PHE A 71 0.74 -12.76 -14.57
N VAL A 72 0.55 -13.61 -13.56
CA VAL A 72 0.99 -13.34 -12.19
C VAL A 72 2.13 -14.27 -11.80
N VAL A 73 3.21 -13.71 -11.26
CA VAL A 73 4.26 -14.47 -10.56
C VAL A 73 4.22 -14.08 -9.10
N GLN A 74 4.04 -15.06 -8.22
CA GLN A 74 3.97 -14.86 -6.77
C GLN A 74 5.20 -15.52 -6.12
N TYR A 75 5.89 -14.78 -5.27
CA TYR A 75 6.99 -15.33 -4.47
C TYR A 75 7.10 -14.60 -3.14
N ASP A 76 7.83 -15.22 -2.21
CA ASP A 76 8.28 -14.57 -0.99
C ASP A 76 9.72 -15.04 -0.69
N VAL A 77 10.43 -14.26 0.13
CA VAL A 77 11.82 -14.51 0.50
C VAL A 77 11.93 -15.32 1.79
N ILE A 78 13.10 -15.87 2.05
CA ILE A 78 13.38 -16.51 3.34
C ILE A 78 13.65 -15.43 4.40
N ARG A 79 12.84 -15.39 5.45
CA ARG A 79 12.91 -14.39 6.54
C ARG A 79 13.48 -15.03 7.81
N GLN A 80 14.80 -14.97 8.00
CA GLN A 80 15.48 -15.61 9.14
C GLN A 80 15.79 -14.65 10.30
N GLU A 81 16.06 -13.37 10.00
CA GLU A 81 16.56 -12.40 10.98
C GLU A 81 15.41 -11.58 11.58
N GLN A 82 15.41 -11.41 12.91
CA GLN A 82 14.35 -10.67 13.61
C GLN A 82 14.42 -9.16 13.33
N ILE A 83 15.62 -8.60 13.15
CA ILE A 83 15.75 -7.18 12.86
C ILE A 83 15.54 -6.88 11.37
N GLY A 84 15.26 -7.88 10.52
CA GLY A 84 15.10 -7.71 9.09
C GLY A 84 16.38 -7.95 8.30
N PHE A 85 16.33 -7.70 6.99
CA PHE A 85 17.44 -7.88 6.06
C PHE A 85 17.90 -6.52 5.52
N ILE A 86 19.22 -6.35 5.42
CA ILE A 86 19.83 -5.08 5.00
C ILE A 86 20.67 -5.29 3.75
N GLN A 87 20.41 -4.46 2.74
CA GLN A 87 21.17 -4.43 1.51
C GLN A 87 21.90 -3.09 1.34
N VAL A 88 23.18 -3.17 0.99
CA VAL A 88 24.05 -1.99 0.78
C VAL A 88 24.68 -2.03 -0.61
N TYR A 89 24.61 -0.92 -1.32
CA TYR A 89 25.23 -0.74 -2.63
C TYR A 89 25.66 0.70 -2.85
N GLY A 90 26.98 0.92 -2.97
CA GLY A 90 27.54 2.27 -3.07
C GLY A 90 27.17 3.13 -1.86
N ASP A 91 26.56 4.29 -2.13
CA ASP A 91 26.11 5.24 -1.11
C ASP A 91 24.67 4.95 -0.60
N TYR A 92 24.06 3.85 -1.06
CA TYR A 92 22.66 3.52 -0.81
C TYR A 92 22.49 2.30 0.10
N PHE A 93 21.45 2.35 0.90
CA PHE A 93 21.07 1.34 1.88
C PHE A 93 19.56 1.10 1.82
N VAL A 94 19.16 -0.16 1.90
CA VAL A 94 17.76 -0.58 1.98
C VAL A 94 17.62 -1.58 3.11
N HIS A 95 16.66 -1.33 3.99
CA HIS A 95 16.33 -2.19 5.13
C HIS A 95 14.91 -2.72 4.99
N TYR A 96 14.83 -4.04 4.86
CA TYR A 96 13.61 -4.84 4.76
C TYR A 96 13.29 -5.43 6.13
N PHE A 97 12.40 -4.77 6.88
CA PHE A 97 11.98 -5.20 8.20
C PHE A 97 10.67 -5.98 8.12
N ALA A 98 10.77 -7.30 8.32
CA ALA A 98 9.61 -8.19 8.33
C ALA A 98 9.83 -9.40 9.26
N PRO A 99 9.86 -9.18 10.60
CA PRO A 99 10.09 -10.26 11.56
C PRO A 99 9.02 -11.35 11.46
N THR A 100 9.45 -12.60 11.60
CA THR A 100 8.60 -13.78 11.66
C THR A 100 8.48 -14.31 13.10
N GLY A 101 7.43 -15.08 13.37
CA GLY A 101 7.24 -15.75 14.66
C GLY A 101 6.77 -14.85 15.81
N LEU A 102 6.47 -13.57 15.57
CA LEU A 102 5.87 -12.71 16.59
C LEU A 102 4.42 -13.12 16.88
N PRO A 103 3.99 -13.13 18.16
CA PRO A 103 2.61 -13.42 18.51
C PRO A 103 1.68 -12.29 18.03
N VAL A 104 0.54 -12.66 17.47
CA VAL A 104 -0.45 -11.68 16.98
C VAL A 104 -1.09 -10.95 18.17
N MET A 105 -0.91 -9.63 18.21
CA MET A 105 -1.44 -8.74 19.26
C MET A 105 -2.97 -8.76 19.26
N PRO A 106 -3.65 -8.81 20.42
CA PRO A 106 -5.07 -8.55 20.47
C PRO A 106 -5.36 -7.13 19.97
N LYS A 107 -6.52 -6.93 19.33
CA LYS A 107 -6.91 -5.63 18.76
C LYS A 107 -8.26 -5.14 19.25
N SER A 108 -8.42 -3.82 19.28
CA SER A 108 -9.67 -3.11 19.46
C SER A 108 -10.04 -2.45 18.13
N VAL A 109 -11.08 -2.92 17.45
CA VAL A 109 -11.49 -2.43 16.13
C VAL A 109 -12.89 -1.82 16.15
N ILE A 110 -13.04 -0.60 15.63
CA ILE A 110 -14.35 0.00 15.40
C ILE A 110 -14.61 0.09 13.91
N PHE A 111 -15.69 -0.56 13.47
CA PHE A 111 -16.18 -0.46 12.10
C PHE A 111 -17.13 0.74 12.01
N VAL A 112 -16.74 1.77 11.27
CA VAL A 112 -17.52 2.98 11.05
C VAL A 112 -18.10 2.91 9.65
N ILE A 113 -19.38 2.56 9.56
CA ILE A 113 -20.04 2.17 8.30
C ILE A 113 -21.07 3.22 7.89
N ASP A 114 -20.87 3.78 6.71
CA ASP A 114 -21.82 4.67 6.06
C ASP A 114 -23.09 3.91 5.69
N VAL A 115 -24.24 4.42 6.11
CA VAL A 115 -25.57 3.91 5.76
C VAL A 115 -26.42 5.01 5.12
N SER A 116 -25.78 5.99 4.46
CA SER A 116 -26.45 7.04 3.69
C SER A 116 -27.23 6.47 2.51
N GLY A 117 -28.12 7.28 1.93
CA GLY A 117 -28.95 6.86 0.80
C GLY A 117 -28.15 6.41 -0.44
N SER A 118 -26.94 6.94 -0.64
CA SER A 118 -26.07 6.55 -1.76
C SER A 118 -25.60 5.10 -1.68
N MET A 119 -25.50 4.54 -0.47
CA MET A 119 -25.11 3.15 -0.23
C MET A 119 -26.17 2.13 -0.69
N GLY A 120 -27.35 2.57 -1.14
CA GLY A 120 -28.43 1.71 -1.58
C GLY A 120 -28.04 0.73 -2.69
N GLY A 121 -28.75 -0.40 -2.78
CA GLY A 121 -28.50 -1.45 -3.77
C GLY A 121 -27.32 -2.35 -3.39
N ASP A 122 -26.42 -2.59 -4.34
CA ASP A 122 -25.33 -3.55 -4.17
C ASP A 122 -24.28 -3.14 -3.14
N LYS A 123 -24.01 -1.83 -2.97
CA LYS A 123 -22.99 -1.35 -2.02
C LYS A 123 -23.28 -1.78 -0.58
N ILE A 124 -24.49 -1.50 -0.07
CA ILE A 124 -24.88 -1.93 1.28
C ILE A 124 -25.01 -3.46 1.38
N ARG A 125 -25.46 -4.15 0.32
CA ARG A 125 -25.53 -5.62 0.29
C ARG A 125 -24.14 -6.24 0.44
N GLN A 126 -23.18 -5.82 -0.38
CA GLN A 126 -21.79 -6.28 -0.35
C GLN A 126 -21.08 -5.90 0.95
N THR A 127 -21.41 -4.73 1.51
CA THR A 127 -20.92 -4.33 2.84
C THR A 127 -21.40 -5.31 3.92
N LYS A 128 -22.68 -5.72 3.89
CA LYS A 128 -23.22 -6.71 4.84
C LYS A 128 -22.57 -8.08 4.67
N GLU A 129 -22.43 -8.55 3.42
CA GLU A 129 -21.77 -9.81 3.08
C GLU A 129 -20.32 -9.83 3.60
N ALA A 130 -19.54 -8.78 3.32
CA ALA A 130 -18.16 -8.68 3.79
C ALA A 130 -18.07 -8.61 5.31
N MET A 131 -18.95 -7.85 5.95
CA MET A 131 -18.98 -7.73 7.41
C MET A 131 -19.30 -9.05 8.10
N ALA A 132 -20.11 -9.93 7.50
CA ALA A 132 -20.35 -11.27 8.05
C ALA A 132 -19.04 -12.08 8.12
N VAL A 133 -18.24 -12.06 7.03
CA VAL A 133 -16.93 -12.71 6.99
C VAL A 133 -15.95 -12.09 8.00
N ILE A 134 -15.85 -10.75 7.99
CA ILE A 134 -14.94 -9.99 8.86
C ILE A 134 -15.23 -10.24 10.35
N LEU A 135 -16.51 -10.29 10.74
CA LEU A 135 -16.90 -10.52 12.13
C LEU A 135 -16.57 -11.95 12.59
N ASP A 136 -16.69 -12.94 11.70
CA ASP A 136 -16.33 -14.33 11.97
C ASP A 136 -14.81 -14.55 12.10
N GLU A 137 -13.99 -13.68 11.50
CA GLU A 137 -12.52 -13.70 11.61
C GLU A 137 -11.97 -13.04 12.88
N LEU A 138 -12.81 -12.32 13.63
CA LEU A 138 -12.39 -11.73 14.90
C LEU A 138 -12.02 -12.83 15.91
N ARG A 139 -10.90 -12.66 16.60
CA ARG A 139 -10.43 -13.64 17.58
C ARG A 139 -11.05 -13.36 18.94
N GLY A 140 -11.19 -14.38 19.78
CA GLY A 140 -11.83 -14.24 21.10
C GLY A 140 -11.16 -13.27 22.09
N LEU A 141 -9.94 -12.81 21.83
CA LEU A 141 -9.25 -11.76 22.61
C LEU A 141 -9.40 -10.35 22.01
N ASP A 142 -9.98 -10.23 20.82
CA ASP A 142 -10.23 -8.96 20.16
C ASP A 142 -11.49 -8.30 20.75
N PHE A 143 -11.48 -6.97 20.78
CA PHE A 143 -12.63 -6.14 21.11
C PHE A 143 -13.11 -5.43 19.85
N PHE A 144 -14.42 -5.25 19.75
CA PHE A 144 -14.98 -4.56 18.60
C PHE A 144 -16.27 -3.80 18.93
N ASN A 145 -16.62 -2.87 18.06
CA ASN A 145 -17.95 -2.26 18.00
C ASN A 145 -18.24 -1.79 16.58
N ILE A 146 -19.50 -1.47 16.31
CA ILE A 146 -19.95 -0.97 15.01
C ILE A 146 -20.63 0.38 15.25
N VAL A 147 -20.19 1.39 14.51
CA VAL A 147 -20.82 2.70 14.43
C VAL A 147 -21.37 2.85 13.03
N THR A 148 -22.70 2.97 12.91
CA THR A 148 -23.31 3.35 11.64
C THR A 148 -23.54 4.85 11.61
N PHE A 149 -23.48 5.46 10.43
CA PHE A 149 -23.75 6.88 10.30
C PHE A 149 -24.49 7.22 9.01
N SER A 150 -25.41 8.17 9.12
CA SER A 150 -25.99 8.89 7.99
C SER A 150 -26.23 10.34 8.38
N ASP A 151 -27.46 10.74 8.69
CA ASP A 151 -27.77 12.05 9.30
C ASP A 151 -27.28 12.12 10.75
N ARG A 152 -27.27 10.97 11.43
CA ARG A 152 -26.86 10.79 12.81
C ARG A 152 -25.94 9.58 12.94
N THR A 153 -25.18 9.50 14.02
CA THR A 153 -24.39 8.32 14.37
C THR A 153 -25.20 7.39 15.27
N THR A 154 -25.00 6.08 15.13
CA THR A 154 -25.62 5.07 15.99
C THR A 154 -24.61 3.97 16.29
N ARG A 155 -24.37 3.70 17.57
CA ARG A 155 -23.56 2.57 18.02
C ARG A 155 -24.40 1.30 18.07
N TRP A 156 -23.83 0.15 17.73
CA TRP A 156 -24.44 -1.15 18.02
C TRP A 156 -24.54 -1.40 19.52
N ARG A 157 -23.45 -1.13 20.26
CA ARG A 157 -23.37 -1.22 21.72
C ARG A 157 -22.80 0.05 22.34
N PRO A 158 -23.16 0.40 23.59
CA PRO A 158 -22.62 1.59 24.26
C PRO A 158 -21.09 1.54 24.48
N GLU A 159 -20.54 0.34 24.65
CA GLU A 159 -19.13 0.05 24.96
C GLU A 159 -18.58 -1.03 24.03
N LEU A 160 -17.25 -1.14 23.92
CA LEU A 160 -16.58 -2.20 23.16
C LEU A 160 -16.98 -3.59 23.69
N GLN A 161 -17.17 -4.53 22.77
CA GLN A 161 -17.54 -5.90 23.09
C GLN A 161 -16.41 -6.85 22.77
N VAL A 162 -16.18 -7.84 23.64
CA VAL A 162 -15.30 -8.97 23.31
C VAL A 162 -15.91 -9.78 22.15
N ALA A 163 -15.07 -10.22 21.21
CA ALA A 163 -15.44 -11.04 20.06
C ALA A 163 -15.72 -12.50 20.44
N ASN A 164 -16.69 -12.72 21.34
CA ASN A 164 -17.26 -14.04 21.59
C ASN A 164 -18.42 -14.34 20.62
N GLN A 165 -18.78 -15.61 20.48
CA GLN A 165 -19.80 -16.06 19.53
C GLN A 165 -21.16 -15.36 19.69
N ALA A 166 -21.58 -15.04 20.92
CA ALA A 166 -22.85 -14.37 21.18
C ALA A 166 -22.83 -12.91 20.70
N ASN A 167 -21.72 -12.20 20.93
CA ASN A 167 -21.52 -10.83 20.50
C ASN A 167 -21.34 -10.74 18.98
N VAL A 168 -20.56 -11.64 18.37
CA VAL A 168 -20.40 -11.74 16.91
C VAL A 168 -21.76 -11.93 16.24
N LYS A 169 -22.57 -12.90 16.70
CA LYS A 169 -23.93 -13.11 16.17
C LYS A 169 -24.86 -11.90 16.37
N GLY A 170 -24.74 -11.23 17.51
CA GLY A 170 -25.51 -10.02 17.80
C GLY A 170 -25.13 -8.84 16.90
N ALA A 171 -23.85 -8.74 16.53
CA ALA A 171 -23.34 -7.74 15.61
C ALA A 171 -23.72 -8.05 14.16
N ASP A 172 -23.63 -9.31 13.73
CA ASP A 172 -24.11 -9.77 12.43
C ASP A 172 -25.61 -9.47 12.25
N THR A 173 -26.42 -9.72 13.28
CA THR A 173 -27.85 -9.34 13.27
C THR A 173 -28.03 -7.82 13.12
N TYR A 174 -27.19 -7.01 13.77
CA TYR A 174 -27.24 -5.55 13.64
C TYR A 174 -26.86 -5.09 12.22
N VAL A 175 -25.79 -5.65 11.65
CA VAL A 175 -25.34 -5.39 10.27
C VAL A 175 -26.43 -5.74 9.27
N ASN A 176 -27.05 -6.91 9.39
CA ASN A 176 -28.09 -7.35 8.47
C ASN A 176 -29.33 -6.45 8.47
N ASN A 177 -29.60 -5.75 9.59
CA ASN A 177 -30.70 -4.80 9.72
C ASN A 177 -30.35 -3.35 9.28
N MET A 178 -29.14 -3.08 8.80
CA MET A 178 -28.78 -1.75 8.28
C MET A 178 -29.63 -1.38 7.06
N ILE A 179 -30.06 -0.13 7.00
CA ILE A 179 -30.88 0.41 5.90
C ILE A 179 -30.19 1.67 5.38
N ALA A 180 -29.90 1.71 4.09
CA ALA A 180 -29.30 2.86 3.41
C ALA A 180 -30.33 4.01 3.29
N THR A 181 -30.13 5.08 4.04
CA THR A 181 -31.00 6.26 4.05
C THR A 181 -30.34 7.48 4.72
N GLY A 182 -30.78 8.69 4.37
CA GLY A 182 -30.25 9.95 4.92
C GLY A 182 -28.99 10.44 4.21
N GLY A 183 -28.37 11.47 4.79
CA GLY A 183 -27.10 12.06 4.36
C GLY A 183 -25.88 11.37 4.98
N THR A 184 -24.78 12.11 5.12
CA THR A 184 -23.45 11.56 5.40
C THR A 184 -22.70 12.44 6.42
N ASN A 185 -22.67 12.03 7.69
CA ASN A 185 -22.00 12.75 8.79
C ASN A 185 -20.69 12.06 9.25
N ILE A 186 -19.65 12.17 8.41
CA ILE A 186 -18.34 11.52 8.66
C ILE A 186 -17.66 12.04 9.93
N ASN A 187 -17.76 13.36 10.19
CA ASN A 187 -17.11 14.00 11.33
C ASN A 187 -17.54 13.36 12.66
N ASP A 188 -18.85 13.32 12.90
CA ASP A 188 -19.38 12.85 14.17
C ASP A 188 -19.15 11.33 14.30
N ALA A 189 -19.13 10.59 13.18
CA ALA A 189 -18.85 9.17 13.18
C ALA A 189 -17.43 8.85 13.66
N ILE A 190 -16.43 9.65 13.26
CA ILE A 190 -15.04 9.52 13.72
C ILE A 190 -14.92 9.90 15.19
N ILE A 191 -15.54 11.00 15.62
CA ILE A 191 -15.53 11.44 17.03
C ILE A 191 -16.19 10.37 17.92
N GLU A 192 -17.29 9.79 17.47
CA GLU A 192 -18.01 8.73 18.18
C GLU A 192 -17.16 7.46 18.33
N ALA A 193 -16.44 7.08 17.27
CA ALA A 193 -15.49 5.97 17.31
C ALA A 193 -14.32 6.26 18.25
N SER A 194 -13.76 7.47 18.22
CA SER A 194 -12.71 7.90 19.15
C SER A 194 -13.17 7.76 20.61
N ALA A 195 -14.36 8.25 20.92
CA ALA A 195 -14.92 8.20 22.27
C ALA A 195 -15.14 6.76 22.78
N LEU A 196 -15.42 5.80 21.88
CA LEU A 196 -15.51 4.38 22.22
C LEU A 196 -14.13 3.76 22.55
N LEU A 197 -13.08 4.16 21.83
CA LEU A 197 -11.72 3.68 22.10
C LEU A 197 -11.15 4.26 23.40
N ASP A 198 -11.42 5.52 23.70
CA ASP A 198 -10.96 6.20 24.93
C ASP A 198 -11.39 5.52 26.24
N GLN A 199 -12.45 4.71 26.19
CA GLN A 199 -12.91 3.90 27.32
C GLN A 199 -11.94 2.76 27.68
N VAL A 200 -11.12 2.30 26.73
CA VAL A 200 -10.27 1.10 26.86
C VAL A 200 -8.77 1.43 26.75
N LEU A 201 -8.40 2.53 26.10
CA LEU A 201 -7.01 2.90 25.78
C LEU A 201 -6.07 3.17 26.98
N ARG A 202 -6.56 3.21 28.23
CA ARG A 202 -5.74 3.71 29.34
C ARG A 202 -4.73 2.70 29.93
N HIS A 203 -4.85 1.39 29.68
CA HIS A 203 -4.01 0.38 30.36
C HIS A 203 -3.70 -0.91 29.59
N ASP A 204 -3.92 -0.97 28.27
CA ASP A 204 -3.82 -2.23 27.51
C ASP A 204 -2.86 -2.12 26.31
N SER A 205 -2.06 -3.17 26.08
CA SER A 205 -1.07 -3.26 24.98
C SER A 205 -1.68 -3.64 23.63
N ARG A 206 -3.01 -3.49 23.46
CA ARG A 206 -3.72 -3.86 22.21
C ARG A 206 -3.48 -2.84 21.10
N ALA A 207 -3.46 -3.34 19.87
CA ALA A 207 -3.54 -2.48 18.70
C ALA A 207 -4.95 -1.88 18.59
N SER A 208 -5.06 -0.57 18.39
CA SER A 208 -6.35 0.11 18.24
C SER A 208 -6.51 0.59 16.80
N MET A 209 -7.71 0.41 16.24
CA MET A 209 -7.96 0.76 14.85
C MET A 209 -9.42 1.16 14.60
N ILE A 210 -9.60 2.07 13.65
CA ILE A 210 -10.89 2.47 13.12
C ILE A 210 -10.88 2.14 11.63
N VAL A 211 -11.90 1.43 11.16
CA VAL A 211 -12.12 1.15 9.74
C VAL A 211 -13.35 1.94 9.29
N LEU A 212 -13.12 3.04 8.60
CA LEU A 212 -14.17 3.88 8.01
C LEU A 212 -14.51 3.38 6.61
N LEU A 213 -15.77 3.05 6.35
CA LEU A 213 -16.27 2.74 5.01
C LEU A 213 -17.31 3.78 4.61
N THR A 214 -17.11 4.44 3.47
CA THR A 214 -18.04 5.44 2.93
C THR A 214 -18.01 5.47 1.41
N ASP A 215 -19.15 5.74 0.78
CA ASP A 215 -19.25 5.98 -0.65
C ASP A 215 -19.44 7.47 -1.00
N GLY A 216 -19.73 8.31 -0.01
CA GLY A 216 -20.20 9.68 -0.22
C GLY A 216 -19.32 10.76 0.40
N GLN A 217 -19.51 11.98 -0.08
CA GLN A 217 -18.94 13.17 0.56
C GLN A 217 -19.68 13.50 1.86
N PRO A 218 -19.02 14.16 2.84
CA PRO A 218 -19.71 14.75 3.98
C PRO A 218 -20.83 15.71 3.53
N THR A 219 -22.07 15.45 3.97
CA THR A 219 -23.26 16.28 3.63
C THR A 219 -24.00 16.79 4.86
N ILE A 220 -23.78 16.18 6.03
CA ILE A 220 -24.43 16.53 7.29
C ILE A 220 -23.36 16.84 8.35
N GLY A 221 -23.67 17.75 9.27
CA GLY A 221 -22.74 18.17 10.33
C GLY A 221 -21.60 19.02 9.78
N VAL A 222 -20.37 18.71 10.17
CA VAL A 222 -19.17 19.36 9.61
C VAL A 222 -18.90 18.78 8.22
N THR A 223 -19.03 19.61 7.19
CA THR A 223 -18.84 19.19 5.78
C THR A 223 -17.51 19.66 5.18
N ASN A 224 -16.82 20.60 5.83
CA ASN A 224 -15.51 21.05 5.38
C ASN A 224 -14.46 19.96 5.64
N THR A 225 -13.94 19.35 4.57
CA THR A 225 -13.00 18.21 4.64
C THR A 225 -11.72 18.52 5.42
N ASN A 226 -11.15 19.71 5.31
CA ASN A 226 -9.97 20.10 6.08
C ASN A 226 -10.28 20.22 7.57
N GLN A 227 -11.48 20.69 7.92
CA GLN A 227 -11.94 20.73 9.31
C GLN A 227 -12.17 19.32 9.87
N ILE A 228 -12.74 18.40 9.08
CA ILE A 228 -12.90 16.99 9.48
C ILE A 228 -11.54 16.33 9.73
N ILE A 229 -10.57 16.56 8.85
CA ILE A 229 -9.19 16.05 9.00
C ILE A 229 -8.57 16.59 10.30
N ALA A 230 -8.69 17.89 10.57
CA ALA A 230 -8.19 18.50 11.80
C ALA A 230 -8.88 17.93 13.04
N ASN A 231 -10.21 17.83 13.03
CA ASN A 231 -10.99 17.25 14.13
C ASN A 231 -10.58 15.80 14.40
N ALA A 232 -10.42 14.98 13.35
CA ALA A 232 -9.98 13.59 13.46
C ALA A 232 -8.59 13.50 14.09
N ARG A 233 -7.62 14.27 13.59
CA ARG A 233 -6.27 14.33 14.15
C ARG A 233 -6.27 14.70 15.63
N ASP A 234 -7.10 15.67 16.02
CA ASP A 234 -7.13 16.18 17.39
C ASP A 234 -7.80 15.18 18.35
N HIS A 235 -8.82 14.42 17.90
CA HIS A 235 -9.50 13.42 18.73
C HIS A 235 -8.77 12.07 18.77
N LEU A 236 -8.13 11.68 17.67
CA LEU A 236 -7.38 10.43 17.55
C LEU A 236 -5.91 10.57 18.02
N ALA A 237 -5.58 11.68 18.68
CA ALA A 237 -4.28 11.95 19.30
C ALA A 237 -4.01 10.99 20.48
N GLY A 238 -3.74 9.73 20.15
CA GLY A 238 -3.69 8.60 21.08
C GLY A 238 -3.51 7.23 20.41
N ASN A 239 -3.27 7.21 19.09
CA ASN A 239 -2.84 6.08 18.26
C ASN A 239 -3.83 4.94 17.94
N PRO A 240 -5.14 5.16 17.68
CA PRO A 240 -5.81 4.26 16.75
C PRO A 240 -5.41 4.57 15.31
N ALA A 241 -5.04 3.55 14.54
CA ALA A 241 -4.87 3.73 13.10
C ALA A 241 -6.25 3.89 12.44
N LEU A 242 -6.42 4.95 11.66
CA LEU A 242 -7.62 5.17 10.86
C LEU A 242 -7.41 4.69 9.42
N PHE A 243 -8.09 3.61 9.06
CA PHE A 243 -8.15 3.12 7.69
C PHE A 243 -9.43 3.60 7.01
N CYS A 244 -9.31 4.13 5.79
CA CYS A 244 -10.44 4.68 5.05
C CYS A 244 -10.71 3.88 3.78
N LEU A 245 -11.91 3.30 3.66
CA LEU A 245 -12.38 2.56 2.51
C LEU A 245 -13.37 3.43 1.73
N GLY A 246 -12.95 3.89 0.55
CA GLY A 246 -13.78 4.67 -0.36
C GLY A 246 -14.50 3.74 -1.34
N PHE A 247 -15.80 3.53 -1.16
CA PHE A 247 -16.60 2.64 -2.00
C PHE A 247 -17.10 3.39 -3.25
N GLY A 248 -16.53 3.04 -4.41
CA GLY A 248 -16.81 3.69 -5.68
C GLY A 248 -16.06 5.00 -5.86
N TYR A 249 -16.68 5.92 -6.58
CA TYR A 249 -16.02 7.15 -7.07
C TYR A 249 -16.69 8.44 -6.58
N ASP A 250 -17.80 8.34 -5.84
CA ASP A 250 -18.59 9.51 -5.41
C ASP A 250 -17.94 10.26 -4.23
N VAL A 251 -17.05 9.59 -3.49
CA VAL A 251 -16.17 10.20 -2.47
C VAL A 251 -14.82 10.64 -3.05
N SER A 252 -14.36 11.82 -2.63
CA SER A 252 -13.00 12.29 -2.93
C SER A 252 -11.99 11.39 -2.26
N PHE A 253 -11.27 10.60 -3.06
CA PHE A 253 -10.23 9.73 -2.54
C PHE A 253 -9.09 10.50 -1.90
N GLU A 254 -8.77 11.68 -2.44
CA GLU A 254 -7.75 12.56 -1.87
C GLU A 254 -8.10 12.98 -0.43
N PHE A 255 -9.38 13.25 -0.17
CA PHE A 255 -9.84 13.54 1.19
C PHE A 255 -9.63 12.34 2.12
N LEU A 256 -10.07 11.15 1.72
CA LEU A 256 -9.92 9.93 2.52
C LEU A 256 -8.46 9.55 2.75
N GLU A 257 -7.62 9.73 1.73
CA GLU A 257 -6.18 9.47 1.80
C GLU A 257 -5.49 10.40 2.78
N ARG A 258 -5.76 11.71 2.72
CA ARG A 258 -5.22 12.69 3.68
C ARG A 258 -5.71 12.39 5.10
N LEU A 259 -6.99 12.05 5.25
CA LEU A 259 -7.59 11.68 6.53
C LEU A 259 -6.89 10.46 7.16
N ALA A 260 -6.67 9.40 6.39
CA ALA A 260 -6.01 8.19 6.87
C ALA A 260 -4.52 8.41 7.18
N LEU A 261 -3.79 9.08 6.28
CA LEU A 261 -2.35 9.33 6.42
C LEU A 261 -2.01 10.18 7.64
N GLN A 262 -2.85 11.17 7.98
CA GLN A 262 -2.65 11.99 9.19
C GLN A 262 -3.01 11.25 10.49
N ASN A 263 -3.58 10.04 10.41
CA ASN A 263 -4.05 9.25 11.54
C ASN A 263 -3.47 7.82 11.52
N GLY A 264 -2.23 7.65 11.04
CA GLY A 264 -1.47 6.39 11.17
C GLY A 264 -1.97 5.21 10.33
N GLY A 265 -2.87 5.44 9.38
CA GLY A 265 -3.41 4.42 8.48
C GLY A 265 -3.24 4.78 7.01
N PHE A 266 -4.01 4.10 6.16
CA PHE A 266 -4.04 4.35 4.72
C PHE A 266 -5.47 4.25 4.18
N ALA A 267 -5.68 4.81 2.99
CA ALA A 267 -6.96 4.70 2.30
C ALA A 267 -6.89 3.65 1.19
N ARG A 268 -8.00 2.93 0.96
CA ARG A 268 -8.18 2.00 -0.15
C ARG A 268 -9.49 2.29 -0.87
N ARG A 269 -9.43 2.26 -2.20
CA ARG A 269 -10.64 2.35 -3.01
C ARG A 269 -11.21 0.95 -3.19
N ILE A 270 -12.50 0.82 -2.95
CA ILE A 270 -13.29 -0.38 -3.22
C ILE A 270 -14.07 -0.11 -4.49
N TYR A 271 -13.80 -0.88 -5.54
CA TYR A 271 -14.42 -0.66 -6.83
C TYR A 271 -15.82 -1.26 -6.85
N THR A 272 -16.79 -0.52 -7.40
CA THR A 272 -18.13 -1.03 -7.64
C THR A 272 -18.05 -2.13 -8.70
N GLY A 273 -18.60 -3.30 -8.41
CA GLY A 273 -18.50 -4.48 -9.27
C GLY A 273 -19.00 -5.71 -8.53
N THR A 274 -18.79 -6.89 -9.09
CA THR A 274 -19.24 -8.16 -8.47
C THR A 274 -18.35 -8.61 -7.31
N ASP A 275 -17.15 -8.05 -7.15
CA ASP A 275 -16.14 -8.43 -6.15
C ASP A 275 -15.98 -7.44 -5.00
N GLY A 276 -16.90 -6.47 -4.83
CA GLY A 276 -16.81 -5.49 -3.75
C GLY A 276 -16.68 -6.13 -2.35
N GLU A 277 -17.38 -7.24 -2.12
CA GLU A 277 -17.26 -8.07 -0.91
C GLU A 277 -15.81 -8.57 -0.72
N LEU A 278 -15.24 -9.21 -1.75
CA LEU A 278 -13.89 -9.79 -1.71
C LEU A 278 -12.80 -8.73 -1.51
N GLN A 279 -12.98 -7.54 -2.11
CA GLN A 279 -12.06 -6.42 -1.91
C GLN A 279 -12.07 -5.93 -0.45
N LEU A 280 -13.25 -5.91 0.19
CA LEU A 280 -13.40 -5.53 1.60
C LEU A 280 -12.80 -6.57 2.54
N THR A 281 -13.06 -7.85 2.31
CA THR A 281 -12.48 -8.93 3.13
C THR A 281 -10.96 -8.99 2.96
N SER A 282 -10.44 -8.89 1.73
CA SER A 282 -9.00 -8.87 1.46
C SER A 282 -8.30 -7.68 2.11
N PHE A 283 -8.96 -6.52 2.19
CA PHE A 283 -8.45 -5.39 2.97
C PHE A 283 -8.37 -5.71 4.47
N PHE A 284 -9.42 -6.32 5.02
CA PHE A 284 -9.44 -6.63 6.44
C PHE A 284 -8.37 -7.66 6.79
N ASP A 285 -8.21 -8.72 5.98
CA ASP A 285 -7.17 -9.74 6.14
C ASP A 285 -5.77 -9.15 6.34
N GLU A 286 -5.47 -8.10 5.57
CA GLU A 286 -4.21 -7.38 5.60
C GLU A 286 -3.97 -6.63 6.92
N VAL A 287 -5.00 -6.08 7.55
CA VAL A 287 -4.90 -5.33 8.82
C VAL A 287 -5.35 -6.14 10.05
N ALA A 288 -5.89 -7.35 9.85
CA ALA A 288 -6.52 -8.15 10.88
C ALA A 288 -5.54 -8.67 11.95
N LYS A 289 -4.25 -8.81 11.60
CA LYS A 289 -3.24 -9.48 12.42
C LYS A 289 -2.06 -8.54 12.73
N PRO A 290 -2.25 -7.53 13.60
CA PRO A 290 -1.15 -6.68 14.04
C PRO A 290 -0.14 -7.51 14.87
N LEU A 291 1.14 -7.34 14.57
CA LEU A 291 2.25 -8.00 15.27
C LEU A 291 3.03 -7.01 16.14
N MET A 292 3.13 -5.75 15.71
CA MET A 292 3.74 -4.66 16.47
C MET A 292 3.01 -3.35 16.24
N ILE A 293 3.05 -2.47 17.23
CA ILE A 293 2.65 -1.06 17.13
C ILE A 293 3.80 -0.12 17.52
N ASP A 294 3.70 1.15 17.15
CA ASP A 294 4.71 2.19 17.44
C ASP A 294 6.13 1.78 16.97
N VAL A 295 6.22 1.21 15.77
CA VAL A 295 7.48 0.70 15.19
C VAL A 295 8.35 1.88 14.78
N ASN A 296 9.56 1.97 15.33
CA ASN A 296 10.55 3.00 15.02
C ASN A 296 11.88 2.35 14.66
N LEU A 297 12.43 2.76 13.51
CA LEU A 297 13.72 2.30 13.01
C LEU A 297 14.75 3.43 13.14
N GLY A 298 15.75 3.21 13.98
CA GLY A 298 16.87 4.10 14.23
C GLY A 298 18.12 3.65 13.49
N TYR A 299 18.86 4.63 12.97
CA TYR A 299 20.06 4.43 12.16
C TYR A 299 21.18 5.33 12.70
N GLY A 300 22.28 4.75 13.18
CA GLY A 300 23.34 5.53 13.82
C GLY A 300 24.70 4.82 13.89
N GLN A 301 25.69 5.49 14.49
CA GLN A 301 26.91 4.84 14.97
C GLN A 301 26.80 4.71 16.49
N GLY A 302 27.02 3.50 17.02
CA GLY A 302 27.04 3.25 18.45
C GLY A 302 28.10 4.12 19.13
N GLY A 303 27.66 5.08 19.94
CA GLY A 303 28.54 6.05 20.62
C GLY A 303 28.66 7.39 19.89
N SER A 304 27.70 8.29 20.14
CA SER A 304 27.89 9.74 20.17
C SER A 304 28.61 10.43 19.00
N SER A 305 28.17 10.17 17.77
CA SER A 305 27.99 11.20 16.72
C SER A 305 27.24 10.52 15.59
N ALA A 306 25.92 10.72 15.51
CA ALA A 306 25.12 10.14 14.44
C ALA A 306 25.76 10.51 13.09
N PRO A 307 26.03 9.55 12.18
CA PRO A 307 26.39 9.90 10.82
C PRO A 307 25.28 10.82 10.28
N GLN A 308 25.65 11.92 9.62
CA GLN A 308 24.68 12.75 8.92
C GLN A 308 24.09 11.89 7.80
N VAL A 309 23.01 11.17 8.10
CA VAL A 309 22.18 10.55 7.09
C VAL A 309 21.56 11.71 6.29
N ALA A 310 21.97 11.85 5.04
CA ALA A 310 21.57 12.98 4.21
C ALA A 310 20.11 12.85 3.75
N ASP A 311 19.66 11.61 3.52
CA ASP A 311 18.30 11.33 3.12
C ASP A 311 17.83 9.96 3.63
N VAL A 312 16.69 9.95 4.31
CA VAL A 312 16.04 8.74 4.82
C VAL A 312 14.54 8.84 4.63
N THR A 313 13.92 7.74 4.20
CA THR A 313 12.46 7.65 4.10
C THR A 313 11.83 7.57 5.48
N GLN A 314 10.49 7.49 5.54
CA GLN A 314 9.76 7.25 6.78
C GLN A 314 10.39 6.12 7.62
N THR A 315 10.65 6.41 8.90
CA THR A 315 11.25 5.46 9.86
C THR A 315 10.32 5.09 11.02
N ALA A 316 9.20 5.77 11.15
CA ALA A 316 8.20 5.54 12.18
C ALA A 316 6.89 5.04 11.54
N PHE A 317 6.38 3.91 12.01
CA PHE A 317 5.20 3.24 11.49
C PHE A 317 4.27 2.88 12.65
N SER A 318 2.99 3.26 12.54
CA SER A 318 2.02 3.04 13.61
C SER A 318 1.75 1.55 13.87
N ASN A 319 1.78 0.73 12.82
CA ASN A 319 1.50 -0.70 12.88
C ASN A 319 2.43 -1.48 11.95
N TYR A 320 2.71 -2.72 12.33
CA TYR A 320 3.27 -3.76 11.48
C TYR A 320 2.34 -4.98 11.54
N PHE A 321 1.86 -5.41 10.38
CA PHE A 321 0.88 -6.49 10.24
C PHE A 321 1.54 -7.78 9.73
N ASN A 322 0.99 -8.92 10.11
CA ASN A 322 1.44 -10.20 9.59
C ASN A 322 1.26 -10.26 8.06
N GLY A 323 2.30 -10.70 7.35
CA GLY A 323 2.32 -10.73 5.88
C GLY A 323 2.72 -9.41 5.22
N SER A 324 2.82 -8.32 5.99
CA SER A 324 3.36 -7.04 5.51
C SER A 324 4.88 -6.97 5.62
N GLU A 325 5.46 -5.88 5.13
CA GLU A 325 6.87 -5.54 5.23
C GLU A 325 7.03 -4.03 5.40
N VAL A 326 8.00 -3.63 6.24
CA VAL A 326 8.46 -2.25 6.34
C VAL A 326 9.76 -2.12 5.54
N VAL A 327 9.80 -1.17 4.61
CA VAL A 327 11.01 -0.89 3.82
C VAL A 327 11.47 0.53 4.08
N VAL A 328 12.72 0.68 4.52
CA VAL A 328 13.36 1.98 4.73
C VAL A 328 14.58 2.09 3.84
N THR A 329 14.71 3.21 3.15
CA THR A 329 15.90 3.50 2.34
C THR A 329 16.66 4.68 2.90
N VAL A 330 17.98 4.61 2.76
CA VAL A 330 18.93 5.60 3.27
C VAL A 330 19.93 5.91 2.16
N ARG A 331 20.27 7.20 2.00
CA ARG A 331 21.41 7.67 1.22
C ARG A 331 22.43 8.33 2.14
N PHE A 332 23.66 7.83 2.08
CA PHE A 332 24.80 8.39 2.79
C PHE A 332 25.51 9.47 1.95
N PRO A 333 26.08 10.50 2.58
CA PRO A 333 27.01 11.40 1.91
C PRO A 333 28.38 10.72 1.76
N GLY A 334 28.46 9.78 0.81
CA GLY A 334 29.64 8.96 0.54
C GLY A 334 29.55 7.54 1.13
N ALA A 335 30.69 6.84 1.17
CA ALA A 335 30.71 5.43 1.51
C ALA A 335 30.13 5.17 2.92
N PRO A 336 29.25 4.17 3.07
CA PRO A 336 28.60 3.90 4.34
C PRO A 336 29.62 3.46 5.40
N PRO A 337 29.40 3.79 6.69
CA PRO A 337 30.36 3.49 7.73
C PRO A 337 30.52 1.98 7.93
N SER A 338 31.74 1.53 8.26
CA SER A 338 32.06 0.10 8.41
C SER A 338 31.26 -0.61 9.50
N ASN A 339 30.87 0.14 10.54
CA ASN A 339 29.96 -0.31 11.58
C ASN A 339 28.72 0.59 11.58
N PHE A 340 27.57 -0.01 11.36
CA PHE A 340 26.30 0.69 11.33
C PHE A 340 25.34 0.08 12.33
N HIS A 341 24.88 0.89 13.28
CA HIS A 341 24.00 0.48 14.35
C HIS A 341 22.55 0.67 13.93
N VAL A 342 21.81 -0.43 13.89
CA VAL A 342 20.38 -0.42 13.60
C VAL A 342 19.62 -0.75 14.88
N THR A 343 18.64 0.07 15.18
CA THR A 343 17.75 -0.12 16.32
C THR A 343 16.33 -0.19 15.81
N VAL A 344 15.58 -1.22 16.18
CA VAL A 344 14.15 -1.31 15.91
C VAL A 344 13.41 -1.43 17.23
N THR A 345 12.58 -0.45 17.54
CA THR A 345 11.74 -0.45 18.75
C THR A 345 10.27 -0.50 18.37
N GLY A 346 9.46 -1.14 19.20
CA GLY A 346 8.00 -1.11 19.10
C GLY A 346 7.36 -1.78 20.31
N LYS A 347 6.05 -1.98 20.28
CA LYS A 347 5.31 -2.74 21.30
C LYS A 347 4.71 -3.97 20.65
N GLY A 348 4.97 -5.14 21.23
CA GLY A 348 4.37 -6.42 20.82
C GLY A 348 3.25 -6.85 21.77
N ALA A 349 2.75 -8.08 21.60
CA ALA A 349 1.61 -8.59 22.36
C ALA A 349 1.87 -8.74 23.87
N GLN A 350 3.12 -9.01 24.26
CA GLN A 350 3.46 -9.35 25.64
C GLN A 350 4.25 -8.25 26.35
N ASP A 351 5.01 -7.41 25.65
CA ASP A 351 5.79 -6.29 26.22
C ASP A 351 6.36 -5.38 25.12
N ALA A 352 7.06 -4.32 25.52
CA ALA A 352 7.90 -3.52 24.62
C ALA A 352 8.99 -4.39 23.98
N LEU A 353 9.11 -4.34 22.65
CA LEU A 353 10.14 -5.01 21.88
C LEU A 353 11.21 -3.98 21.48
N SER A 354 12.46 -4.24 21.85
CA SER A 354 13.61 -3.46 21.40
C SER A 354 14.65 -4.42 20.84
N LEU A 355 14.81 -4.39 19.53
CA LEU A 355 15.83 -5.12 18.79
C LEU A 355 16.97 -4.16 18.47
N VAL A 356 18.20 -4.59 18.75
CA VAL A 356 19.40 -3.79 18.53
C VAL A 356 20.44 -4.71 17.91
N GLU A 357 20.95 -4.32 16.75
CA GLU A 357 21.96 -5.10 16.05
C GLU A 357 23.03 -4.20 15.41
N ASP A 358 24.28 -4.61 15.56
CA ASP A 358 25.43 -3.99 14.91
C ASP A 358 25.69 -4.70 13.59
N PHE A 359 25.48 -3.99 12.49
CA PHE A 359 25.73 -4.54 11.16
C PHE A 359 27.13 -4.22 10.67
N GLN A 360 27.82 -5.27 10.21
CA GLN A 360 28.93 -5.12 9.27
C GLN A 360 28.34 -5.03 7.87
N LEU A 361 28.40 -3.83 7.28
CA LEU A 361 27.83 -3.61 5.95
C LEU A 361 28.69 -4.32 4.91
N ALA A 362 28.23 -5.48 4.44
CA ALA A 362 28.78 -6.16 3.27
C ALA A 362 27.99 -5.72 2.03
N SER A 363 28.70 -5.34 0.97
CA SER A 363 28.05 -5.09 -0.32
C SER A 363 27.50 -6.41 -0.86
N LEU A 364 26.19 -6.45 -1.08
CA LEU A 364 25.53 -7.60 -1.68
C LEU A 364 25.38 -7.38 -3.18
N ALA A 365 25.37 -8.47 -3.94
CA ALA A 365 25.13 -8.42 -5.36
C ALA A 365 23.72 -7.88 -5.63
N ALA A 366 23.64 -6.76 -6.34
CA ALA A 366 22.41 -6.19 -6.87
C ALA A 366 22.65 -5.84 -8.35
N PRO A 367 21.61 -5.84 -9.19
CA PRO A 367 21.72 -5.25 -10.51
C PRO A 367 22.22 -3.79 -10.39
N GLU A 368 23.11 -3.40 -11.28
CA GLU A 368 23.70 -2.06 -11.27
C GLU A 368 22.61 -0.98 -11.24
N GLY A 369 22.72 -0.05 -10.28
CA GLY A 369 21.76 1.04 -10.10
C GLY A 369 20.38 0.65 -9.53
N PHE A 370 20.10 -0.63 -9.24
CA PHE A 370 18.79 -1.04 -8.70
C PHE A 370 18.50 -0.41 -7.33
N VAL A 371 19.44 -0.54 -6.38
CA VAL A 371 19.30 -0.04 -5.01
C VAL A 371 19.12 1.48 -4.99
N GLU A 372 19.89 2.19 -5.83
CA GLU A 372 19.74 3.64 -6.04
C GLU A 372 18.35 4.00 -6.57
N ARG A 373 17.87 3.32 -7.62
CA ARG A 373 16.54 3.59 -8.19
C ARG A 373 15.42 3.24 -7.21
N LEU A 374 15.59 2.21 -6.37
CA LEU A 374 14.65 1.86 -5.31
C LEU A 374 14.61 2.95 -4.23
N TRP A 375 15.77 3.46 -3.80
CA TRP A 375 15.85 4.61 -2.90
C TRP A 375 15.13 5.83 -3.49
N ALA A 376 15.40 6.17 -4.75
CA ALA A 376 14.77 7.31 -5.41
C ALA A 376 13.24 7.13 -5.50
N TYR A 377 12.79 5.92 -5.87
CA TYR A 377 11.37 5.58 -5.95
C TYR A 377 10.65 5.76 -4.61
N LEU A 378 11.19 5.18 -3.53
CA LEU A 378 10.59 5.25 -2.20
C LEU A 378 10.68 6.66 -1.61
N THR A 379 11.76 7.40 -1.88
CA THR A 379 11.90 8.80 -1.47
C THR A 379 10.87 9.70 -2.16
N ILE A 380 10.66 9.55 -3.48
CA ILE A 380 9.61 10.29 -4.20
C ILE A 380 8.23 9.97 -3.63
N LYS A 381 7.93 8.70 -3.35
CA LYS A 381 6.65 8.32 -2.74
C LYS A 381 6.45 8.94 -1.35
N ASP A 382 7.48 8.93 -0.53
CA ASP A 382 7.46 9.54 0.80
C ASP A 382 7.27 11.08 0.71
N LEU A 383 7.97 11.74 -0.22
CA LEU A 383 7.81 13.17 -0.47
C LEU A 383 6.38 13.53 -0.91
N LEU A 384 5.77 12.75 -1.82
CA LEU A 384 4.39 12.96 -2.26
C LEU A 384 3.38 12.75 -1.13
N LYS A 385 3.59 11.77 -0.24
CA LYS A 385 2.75 11.59 0.96
C LYS A 385 2.87 12.78 1.92
N LYS A 386 4.09 13.24 2.18
CA LYS A 386 4.37 14.41 3.04
C LYS A 386 3.77 15.68 2.44
N GLU A 387 3.85 15.86 1.12
CA GLU A 387 3.27 17.00 0.39
C GLU A 387 1.74 17.06 0.59
N ARG A 388 1.04 15.93 0.44
CA ARG A 388 -0.42 15.84 0.62
C ARG A 388 -0.90 16.12 2.05
N THR A 389 -0.05 15.82 3.03
CA THR A 389 -0.38 15.95 4.46
C THR A 389 0.12 17.24 5.08
N ALA A 390 0.94 18.02 4.36
CA ALA A 390 1.45 19.31 4.82
C ALA A 390 0.30 20.31 5.05
N THR A 391 0.37 21.03 6.18
CA THR A 391 -0.58 22.08 6.53
C THR A 391 -0.10 23.47 6.12
N GLU A 392 1.23 23.64 6.01
CA GLU A 392 1.86 24.90 5.63
C GLU A 392 2.18 24.91 4.13
N GLU A 393 1.72 25.96 3.44
CA GLU A 393 1.88 26.11 1.99
C GLU A 393 3.36 26.17 1.55
N GLU A 394 4.22 26.78 2.37
CA GLU A 394 5.67 26.81 2.12
C GLU A 394 6.30 25.42 2.21
N GLN A 395 5.92 24.63 3.22
CA GLN A 395 6.40 23.26 3.36
C GLN A 395 5.91 22.38 2.21
N GLN A 396 4.62 22.48 1.86
CA GLN A 396 4.04 21.77 0.73
C GLN A 396 4.78 22.09 -0.58
N SER A 397 5.02 23.37 -0.85
CA SER A 397 5.73 23.82 -2.05
C SER A 397 7.16 23.26 -2.12
N ARG A 398 7.90 23.29 -1.01
CA ARG A 398 9.25 22.72 -0.93
C ARG A 398 9.27 21.21 -1.17
N LEU A 399 8.30 20.47 -0.58
CA LEU A 399 8.17 19.03 -0.77
C LEU A 399 7.83 18.68 -2.23
N LYS A 400 6.91 19.43 -2.83
CA LYS A 400 6.50 19.29 -4.23
C LYS A 400 7.67 19.54 -5.20
N GLU A 401 8.43 20.61 -4.98
CA GLU A 401 9.59 20.94 -5.81
C GLU A 401 10.67 19.85 -5.71
N ARG A 402 10.96 19.37 -4.50
CA ARG A 402 11.92 18.27 -4.30
C ARG A 402 11.46 16.99 -4.99
N ALA A 403 10.19 16.60 -4.85
CA ALA A 403 9.63 15.43 -5.51
C ALA A 403 9.70 15.54 -7.04
N LEU A 404 9.40 16.73 -7.59
CA LEU A 404 9.50 17.00 -9.03
C LEU A 404 10.95 16.85 -9.52
N ASN A 405 11.90 17.47 -8.84
CA ASN A 405 13.32 17.44 -9.24
C ASN A 405 13.86 16.01 -9.24
N MET A 406 13.59 15.22 -8.20
CA MET A 406 13.97 13.81 -8.15
C MET A 406 13.27 12.98 -9.23
N SER A 407 11.99 13.26 -9.52
CA SER A 407 11.26 12.56 -10.57
C SER A 407 11.86 12.80 -11.95
N LEU A 408 12.35 14.02 -12.21
CA LEU A 408 13.04 14.37 -13.46
C LEU A 408 14.45 13.75 -13.50
N GLU A 409 15.21 13.81 -12.42
CA GLU A 409 16.55 13.23 -12.31
C GLU A 409 16.56 11.72 -12.60
N TYR A 410 15.61 10.98 -12.01
CA TYR A 410 15.51 9.52 -12.14
C TYR A 410 14.58 9.06 -13.27
N ASN A 411 13.99 10.00 -14.03
CA ASN A 411 13.05 9.78 -15.12
C ASN A 411 11.80 8.97 -14.74
N PHE A 412 11.24 9.24 -13.56
CA PHE A 412 9.96 8.68 -13.14
C PHE A 412 8.78 9.50 -13.69
N VAL A 413 7.77 8.79 -14.22
CA VAL A 413 6.45 9.36 -14.48
C VAL A 413 5.66 9.32 -13.18
N THR A 414 5.35 10.49 -12.66
CA THR A 414 4.70 10.69 -11.36
C THR A 414 3.54 11.66 -11.54
N PRO A 415 2.71 11.92 -10.51
CA PRO A 415 1.70 12.98 -10.59
C PRO A 415 2.25 14.38 -10.92
N LEU A 416 3.57 14.59 -10.82
CA LEU A 416 4.25 15.86 -11.10
C LEU A 416 4.93 15.92 -12.48
N THR A 417 5.05 14.78 -13.16
CA THR A 417 5.79 14.65 -14.43
C THR A 417 4.96 13.95 -15.50
N SER A 418 5.27 14.21 -16.77
CA SER A 418 4.66 13.51 -17.90
C SER A 418 5.72 13.08 -18.90
N MET A 419 5.45 11.99 -19.61
CA MET A 419 6.30 11.48 -20.68
C MET A 419 5.74 11.95 -22.02
N VAL A 420 6.56 12.68 -22.79
CA VAL A 420 6.18 13.15 -24.13
C VAL A 420 7.04 12.44 -25.17
N VAL A 421 6.38 11.95 -26.22
CA VAL A 421 7.01 11.36 -27.40
C VAL A 421 6.96 12.39 -28.52
N LEU A 422 8.13 12.86 -28.97
CA LEU A 422 8.22 13.82 -30.06
C LEU A 422 8.59 13.10 -31.36
N GLN A 423 7.88 13.42 -32.44
CA GLN A 423 8.22 13.02 -33.79
C GLN A 423 9.28 13.97 -34.37
N ASN A 424 10.28 13.42 -35.04
CA ASN A 424 11.40 14.18 -35.53
C ASN A 424 11.10 14.73 -36.94
N ASP A 425 10.73 16.00 -37.06
CA ASP A 425 10.58 16.67 -38.37
C ASP A 425 11.95 17.09 -38.91
N ARG A 426 12.75 16.13 -39.37
CA ARG A 426 13.93 16.40 -40.20
C ARG A 426 13.56 16.45 -41.68
N GLN A 427 12.76 17.44 -42.08
CA GLN A 427 12.70 17.92 -43.46
C GLN A 427 12.34 19.41 -43.50
N THR A 428 13.26 20.29 -43.10
CA THR A 428 13.22 21.71 -43.53
C THR A 428 14.54 22.41 -43.23
N GLN A 429 15.65 21.91 -43.81
CA GLN A 429 16.85 22.71 -44.13
C GLN A 429 17.91 21.82 -44.79
N SER A 430 17.79 21.64 -46.12
CA SER A 430 18.90 21.52 -47.10
C SER A 430 18.38 20.84 -48.37
N ALA A 431 17.91 21.63 -49.33
CA ALA A 431 17.93 21.23 -50.72
C ALA A 431 19.40 21.28 -51.18
N ASP A 432 20.07 20.13 -51.20
CA ASP A 432 21.05 19.71 -52.21
C ASP A 432 21.96 18.59 -51.67
N ARG A 433 21.65 17.35 -52.08
CA ARG A 433 22.52 16.28 -52.57
C ARG A 433 22.07 14.89 -52.12
N ALA A 434 21.97 14.03 -53.11
CA ALA A 434 21.58 12.64 -53.02
C ALA A 434 22.66 11.76 -52.37
N SER A 435 22.24 10.84 -51.51
CA SER A 435 22.67 9.42 -51.46
C SER A 435 21.85 8.70 -50.40
N GLY A 436 21.36 7.50 -50.72
CA GLY A 436 20.51 6.71 -49.83
C GLY A 436 21.20 6.28 -48.54
N ASP A 437 20.40 6.25 -47.48
CA ASP A 437 20.45 5.27 -46.40
C ASP A 437 19.16 5.40 -45.57
N ASP A 438 18.72 4.27 -45.02
CA ASP A 438 17.49 4.06 -44.26
C ASP A 438 17.33 5.07 -43.10
N ALA A 439 16.51 6.10 -43.32
CA ALA A 439 16.23 7.14 -42.34
C ALA A 439 15.17 6.65 -41.34
N GLY A 440 15.59 5.78 -40.41
CA GLY A 440 14.74 5.36 -39.30
C GLY A 440 14.22 6.58 -38.52
N LEU A 441 12.89 6.68 -38.40
CA LEU A 441 12.20 7.64 -37.54
C LEU A 441 12.73 7.46 -36.10
N ARG A 442 13.53 8.42 -35.63
CA ARG A 442 14.01 8.42 -34.24
C ARG A 442 13.02 9.19 -33.37
N TYR A 443 12.21 8.45 -32.64
CA TYR A 443 11.44 9.00 -31.51
C TYR A 443 12.37 9.11 -30.30
N TYR A 444 12.31 10.23 -29.59
CA TYR A 444 12.98 10.38 -28.31
C TYR A 444 11.94 10.65 -27.23
N VAL A 445 12.16 10.05 -26.07
CA VAL A 445 11.31 10.17 -24.89
C VAL A 445 11.91 11.21 -23.98
N LYS A 446 11.12 12.21 -23.58
CA LYS A 446 11.52 13.20 -22.58
C LYS A 446 10.48 13.26 -21.47
N THR A 447 10.93 13.22 -20.22
CA THR A 447 10.11 13.57 -19.06
C THR A 447 10.11 15.08 -18.89
N SER A 448 8.93 15.68 -18.77
CA SER A 448 8.75 17.11 -18.54
C SER A 448 7.83 17.36 -17.36
N SER A 449 7.95 18.54 -16.74
CA SER A 449 7.01 19.01 -15.72
C SER A 449 5.60 19.07 -16.28
N TYR A 450 4.61 18.65 -15.48
CA TYR A 450 3.20 18.70 -15.85
C TYR A 450 2.45 19.75 -15.02
N SER A 451 1.57 20.53 -15.65
CA SER A 451 0.82 21.64 -15.02
C SER A 451 -0.70 21.48 -15.13
N GLY A 452 -1.21 20.30 -15.45
CA GLY A 452 -2.65 20.02 -15.56
C GLY A 452 -3.21 19.29 -14.33
N ALA A 453 -4.51 19.43 -14.08
CA ALA A 453 -5.24 18.57 -13.15
C ALA A 453 -5.74 17.33 -13.91
N SER A 454 -5.17 16.15 -13.62
CA SER A 454 -5.76 14.88 -14.07
C SER A 454 -5.63 13.82 -12.98
N SER A 455 -6.68 13.01 -12.86
CA SER A 455 -6.79 11.91 -11.92
C SER A 455 -5.87 10.76 -12.36
N VAL A 456 -4.66 10.73 -11.82
CA VAL A 456 -3.77 9.56 -11.97
C VAL A 456 -4.39 8.39 -11.20
N ARG A 457 -4.59 7.25 -11.88
CA ARG A 457 -5.01 5.98 -11.27
C ARG A 457 -4.16 5.71 -10.02
N SER A 458 -4.81 5.43 -8.89
CA SER A 458 -4.14 5.09 -7.64
C SER A 458 -3.21 3.90 -7.85
N TRP A 459 -1.95 4.05 -7.43
CA TRP A 459 -0.94 3.00 -7.50
C TRP A 459 -1.25 1.91 -6.46
N PRO A 460 -1.06 0.61 -6.77
CA PRO A 460 -1.19 -0.43 -5.77
C PRO A 460 -0.12 -0.24 -4.68
N PHE A 461 -0.58 -0.33 -3.43
CA PHE A 461 0.19 -0.07 -2.22
C PHE A 461 0.88 -1.34 -1.72
N TRP A 462 1.69 -2.02 -2.54
CA TRP A 462 2.50 -3.14 -2.06
C TRP A 462 3.81 -3.32 -2.83
N LEU A 463 4.87 -3.62 -2.08
CA LEU A 463 6.03 -4.40 -2.53
C LEU A 463 5.68 -5.90 -2.32
N VAL A 464 4.59 -6.36 -2.91
CA VAL A 464 4.62 -7.69 -3.51
C VAL A 464 5.15 -7.41 -4.89
N ALA A 465 6.21 -8.09 -5.33
CA ALA A 465 6.78 -7.93 -6.65
C ALA A 465 5.79 -8.42 -7.73
N SER A 466 4.68 -7.72 -7.91
CA SER A 466 3.74 -7.87 -9.01
C SER A 466 4.22 -6.96 -10.13
N ALA A 467 5.10 -7.49 -10.98
CA ALA A 467 5.43 -6.87 -12.24
C ALA A 467 4.25 -7.06 -13.22
N VAL A 468 3.39 -6.06 -13.35
CA VAL A 468 2.42 -6.01 -14.45
C VAL A 468 3.18 -5.61 -15.72
N VAL A 469 3.48 -6.58 -16.57
CA VAL A 469 4.07 -6.32 -17.90
C VAL A 469 2.94 -5.96 -18.86
N LEU A 470 2.76 -4.67 -19.14
CA LEU A 470 1.92 -4.23 -20.25
C LEU A 470 2.71 -4.41 -21.56
N ALA A 471 2.44 -5.49 -22.29
CA ALA A 471 2.99 -5.68 -23.63
C ALA A 471 2.22 -4.81 -24.62
N LEU A 472 2.83 -3.74 -25.12
CA LEU A 472 2.37 -3.05 -26.33
C LEU A 472 2.70 -3.93 -27.53
N LEU A 473 1.67 -4.44 -28.21
CA LEU A 473 1.80 -5.11 -29.50
C LEU A 473 2.26 -4.09 -30.56
N PRO A 474 3.29 -4.38 -31.38
CA PRO A 474 3.48 -3.68 -32.64
C PRO A 474 2.40 -4.15 -33.63
N THR A 475 1.72 -3.20 -34.27
CA THR A 475 0.77 -3.42 -35.37
C THR A 475 1.41 -4.03 -36.60
#